data_AF-A0A958X2L3-F1
#
_entry.id   AF-A0A958X2L3-F1
#
_cell.length_a   1.000
_cell.length_b   1.000
_cell.length_c   1.000
_cell.angle_alpha   90.00
_cell.angle_beta   90.00
_cell.angle_gamma   90.00
#
_symmetry.space_group_name_H-M   'P 1'
#
loop_
_entity.id
_entity.type
_entity.pdbx_description
1 polymer ?
#
loop_
_entity_poly.entity_id
_entity_poly.type
_entity_poly.pdbx_seq_one_letter_code
_entity_poly.pdbx_strand_id
1 'polypeptide(L)'
;QDPVTNGFVSASINNQSPLHFPVSLDPVTGEFSAALVDCGGTEVTLYGYDLDALKTTENLTMSVSPQVDFGNVIACDAQIIQGLRLELSGGAEKFIPDITATFDANPGTGNLYHFVVRDIQGVDGVIYEYYFLDWNQNPADPLWAFNFTNQLIGSPVVYEMDSQTGTIEAIEQGTLPGEQVIFKLTNVTITEKPSNISYPNSTATFTAVLQ
;
A
#
# COMPACT_ATOMS: atom_id res chain seq x y z
N GLN A 1 12.16 -14.85 11.41
CA GLN A 1 10.82 -15.37 11.10
C GLN A 1 9.96 -14.85 12.22
N ASP A 2 9.10 -13.89 11.89
CA ASP A 2 8.24 -13.21 12.86
C ASP A 2 6.80 -13.64 12.54
N PRO A 3 6.02 -14.12 13.52
CA PRO A 3 4.62 -14.47 13.30
C PRO A 3 3.84 -13.19 12.99
N VAL A 4 2.79 -13.30 12.18
CA VAL A 4 1.91 -12.17 11.89
C VAL A 4 1.14 -11.81 13.17
N THR A 5 1.48 -10.69 13.83
CA THR A 5 0.87 -10.30 15.13
C THR A 5 -0.25 -9.27 15.00
N ASN A 6 -0.26 -8.49 13.91
CA ASN A 6 -1.26 -7.45 13.62
C ASN A 6 -1.39 -7.29 12.09
N GLY A 7 -2.54 -7.66 11.50
CA GLY A 7 -2.70 -7.61 10.05
C GLY A 7 -3.96 -8.25 9.48
N PHE A 8 -3.86 -8.76 8.26
CA PHE A 8 -4.98 -9.36 7.52
C PHE A 8 -4.51 -10.54 6.66
N VAL A 9 -5.45 -11.40 6.26
CA VAL A 9 -5.20 -12.52 5.36
C VAL A 9 -6.06 -12.36 4.14
N SER A 10 -5.43 -12.50 2.99
CA SER A 10 -6.07 -12.57 1.68
C SER A 10 -6.12 -14.02 1.23
N ALA A 11 -7.26 -14.44 0.70
CA ALA A 11 -7.36 -15.74 0.05
C ALA A 11 -8.11 -15.61 -1.27
N SER A 12 -7.61 -16.30 -2.28
CA SER A 12 -8.21 -16.39 -3.62
C SER A 12 -8.42 -17.85 -4.00
N ILE A 13 -9.43 -18.09 -4.83
CA ILE A 13 -9.67 -19.39 -5.45
C ILE A 13 -9.34 -19.26 -6.93
N ASN A 14 -8.52 -20.16 -7.47
CA ASN A 14 -8.09 -20.16 -8.89
C ASN A 14 -7.57 -18.79 -9.40
N ASN A 15 -6.81 -18.05 -8.57
CA ASN A 15 -6.31 -16.70 -8.89
C ASN A 15 -7.40 -15.66 -9.24
N GLN A 16 -8.64 -15.87 -8.80
CA GLN A 16 -9.68 -14.84 -8.87
C GLN A 16 -9.39 -13.70 -7.88
N SER A 17 -10.14 -12.60 -8.00
CA SER A 17 -10.00 -11.44 -7.11
C SER A 17 -9.98 -11.90 -5.64
N PRO A 18 -8.90 -11.60 -4.90
CA PRO A 18 -8.74 -12.06 -3.54
C PRO A 18 -9.83 -11.50 -2.62
N LEU A 19 -10.33 -12.33 -1.72
CA LEU A 19 -11.14 -11.89 -0.59
C LEU A 19 -10.20 -11.56 0.58
N HIS A 20 -10.33 -10.36 1.11
CA HIS A 20 -9.56 -9.89 2.26
C HIS A 20 -10.35 -10.10 3.54
N PHE A 21 -9.78 -10.86 4.47
CA PHE A 21 -10.34 -11.09 5.79
C PHE A 21 -9.55 -10.26 6.80
N PRO A 22 -10.19 -9.38 7.60
CA PRO A 22 -9.55 -8.83 8.77
C PRO A 22 -9.35 -10.00 9.72
N VAL A 23 -8.09 -10.38 9.92
CA VAL A 23 -7.81 -11.51 10.77
C VAL A 23 -7.35 -10.98 12.11
N SER A 24 -8.23 -11.08 13.10
CA SER A 24 -7.79 -11.04 14.49
C SER A 24 -7.01 -12.33 14.74
N LEU A 25 -5.72 -12.30 14.40
CA LEU A 25 -4.78 -13.38 14.63
C LEU A 25 -4.57 -13.53 16.13
N ASP A 26 -4.38 -14.75 16.60
CA ASP A 26 -3.91 -14.96 17.96
C ASP A 26 -2.54 -14.25 18.12
N PRO A 27 -2.38 -13.30 19.05
CA PRO A 27 -1.18 -12.46 19.15
C PRO A 27 0.06 -13.23 19.66
N VAL A 28 -0.11 -14.49 20.07
CA VAL A 28 0.96 -15.37 20.55
C VAL A 28 1.30 -16.44 19.50
N THR A 29 0.32 -16.95 18.75
CA THR A 29 0.51 -18.06 17.80
C THR A 29 0.39 -17.67 16.32
N GLY A 30 -0.26 -16.56 15.98
CA GLY A 30 -0.50 -16.13 14.60
C GLY A 30 -1.57 -16.97 13.87
N GLU A 31 -2.40 -17.72 14.61
CA GLU A 31 -3.43 -18.59 14.04
C GLU A 31 -4.71 -17.82 13.68
N PHE A 32 -5.44 -18.32 12.67
CA PHE A 32 -6.77 -17.82 12.33
C PHE A 32 -7.70 -18.83 11.66
N SER A 33 -8.97 -18.46 11.51
CA SER A 33 -9.97 -19.22 10.77
C SER A 33 -10.85 -18.28 9.96
N ALA A 34 -11.03 -18.59 8.67
CA ALA A 34 -11.91 -17.87 7.76
C ALA A 34 -12.71 -18.86 6.89
N ALA A 35 -13.87 -18.43 6.39
CA ALA A 35 -14.70 -19.22 5.48
C ALA A 35 -14.68 -18.60 4.08
N LEU A 36 -14.38 -19.43 3.08
CA LEU A 36 -14.39 -19.07 1.66
C LEU A 36 -15.52 -19.81 0.96
N VAL A 37 -16.26 -19.12 0.10
CA VAL A 37 -17.29 -19.74 -0.74
C VAL A 37 -16.65 -20.11 -2.08
N ASP A 38 -16.66 -21.42 -2.38
CA ASP A 38 -16.16 -21.94 -3.65
C ASP A 38 -17.29 -22.22 -4.66
N CYS A 39 -17.07 -21.82 -5.91
CA CYS A 39 -17.99 -21.99 -7.05
C CYS A 39 -17.39 -22.90 -8.15
N GLY A 40 -16.59 -23.90 -7.78
CA GLY A 40 -15.98 -24.86 -8.72
C GLY A 40 -14.46 -24.68 -8.91
N GLY A 41 -13.82 -24.13 -7.89
CA GLY A 41 -12.38 -23.96 -7.80
C GLY A 41 -11.64 -25.28 -7.62
N THR A 42 -10.36 -25.27 -7.96
CA THR A 42 -9.46 -26.41 -7.75
C THR A 42 -8.35 -26.09 -6.77
N GLU A 43 -8.01 -24.81 -6.63
CA GLU A 43 -6.94 -24.34 -5.76
C GLU A 43 -7.36 -23.11 -4.96
N VAL A 44 -6.98 -23.08 -3.69
CA VAL A 44 -7.01 -21.90 -2.82
C VAL A 44 -5.58 -21.43 -2.62
N THR A 45 -5.33 -20.16 -2.90
CA THR A 45 -4.07 -19.49 -2.60
C THR A 45 -4.31 -18.55 -1.43
N LEU A 46 -3.45 -18.63 -0.43
CA LEU A 46 -3.48 -17.83 0.78
C LEU A 46 -2.25 -16.94 0.88
N TYR A 47 -2.47 -15.74 1.40
CA TYR A 47 -1.44 -14.74 1.56
C TYR A 47 -1.70 -13.90 2.83
N GLY A 48 -0.73 -13.84 3.73
CA GLY A 48 -0.81 -13.08 4.98
C GLY A 48 -0.01 -11.77 4.94
N TYR A 49 -0.52 -10.75 5.64
CA TYR A 49 0.09 -9.43 5.75
C TYR A 49 0.38 -9.11 7.22
N ASP A 50 1.62 -8.73 7.52
CA ASP A 50 2.04 -8.18 8.81
C ASP A 50 2.30 -6.68 8.69
N LEU A 51 1.46 -5.88 9.35
CA LEU A 51 1.47 -4.43 9.25
C LEU A 51 2.60 -3.78 10.06
N ASP A 52 3.03 -4.42 11.15
CA ASP A 52 4.04 -3.86 12.04
C ASP A 52 5.45 -4.14 11.49
N ALA A 53 5.64 -5.34 10.91
CA ALA A 53 6.91 -5.75 10.30
C ALA A 53 7.05 -5.28 8.84
N LEU A 54 5.97 -4.80 8.22
CA LEU A 54 5.88 -4.48 6.78
C LEU A 54 6.31 -5.66 5.90
N LYS A 55 5.84 -6.85 6.27
CA LYS A 55 6.18 -8.11 5.63
C LYS A 55 4.93 -8.82 5.16
N THR A 56 5.14 -9.71 4.22
CA THR A 56 4.11 -10.59 3.70
C THR A 56 4.64 -12.01 3.63
N THR A 57 3.73 -12.94 3.41
CA THR A 57 4.06 -14.36 3.35
C THR A 57 4.22 -14.77 1.89
N GLU A 58 4.93 -15.87 1.65
CA GLU A 58 4.84 -16.50 0.33
C GLU A 58 3.40 -16.97 0.08
N ASN A 59 3.05 -17.12 -1.20
CA ASN A 59 1.77 -17.73 -1.58
C ASN A 59 1.74 -19.18 -1.10
N LEU A 60 0.78 -19.50 -0.24
CA LEU A 60 0.49 -20.86 0.14
C LEU A 60 -0.67 -21.35 -0.73
N THR A 61 -0.40 -22.26 -1.66
CA THR A 61 -1.43 -22.82 -2.53
C THR A 61 -1.73 -24.25 -2.15
N MET A 62 -3.03 -24.56 -2.00
CA MET A 62 -3.51 -25.90 -1.71
C MET A 62 -4.75 -26.23 -2.53
N SER A 63 -5.01 -27.52 -2.74
CA SER A 63 -6.24 -27.96 -3.37
C SER A 63 -7.45 -27.63 -2.51
N VAL A 64 -8.55 -27.18 -3.15
CA VAL A 64 -9.82 -26.91 -2.46
C VAL A 64 -10.32 -28.18 -1.77
N SER A 65 -10.67 -28.06 -0.50
CA SER A 65 -11.26 -29.13 0.33
C SER A 65 -12.28 -28.51 1.30
N PRO A 66 -13.28 -29.27 1.80
CA PRO A 66 -14.24 -28.78 2.80
C PRO A 66 -13.58 -28.24 4.08
N GLN A 67 -12.38 -28.72 4.39
CA GLN A 67 -11.49 -28.15 5.40
C GLN A 67 -10.07 -28.13 4.84
N VAL A 68 -9.41 -26.99 4.97
CA VAL A 68 -8.05 -26.74 4.48
C VAL A 68 -7.28 -26.14 5.65
N ASP A 69 -6.22 -26.81 6.10
CA ASP A 69 -5.34 -26.35 7.17
C ASP A 69 -4.02 -25.88 6.55
N PHE A 70 -3.81 -24.57 6.55
CA PHE A 70 -2.60 -23.94 6.02
C PHE A 70 -1.41 -23.99 6.99
N GLY A 71 -1.60 -24.53 8.20
CA GLY A 71 -0.61 -24.47 9.26
C GLY A 71 -0.30 -23.04 9.71
N ASN A 72 0.89 -22.82 10.28
CA ASN A 72 1.35 -21.48 10.65
C ASN A 72 1.73 -20.71 9.39
N VAL A 73 1.13 -19.53 9.21
CA VAL A 73 1.49 -18.63 8.13
C VAL A 73 2.75 -17.85 8.55
N ILE A 74 3.89 -18.15 7.92
CA ILE A 74 5.20 -17.58 8.29
C ILE A 74 5.67 -16.64 7.17
N ALA A 75 5.94 -15.37 7.51
CA ALA A 75 6.53 -14.40 6.60
C ALA A 75 8.04 -14.67 6.49
N CYS A 76 8.49 -15.23 5.35
CA CYS A 76 9.89 -15.66 5.17
C CYS A 76 10.67 -14.84 4.15
N ASP A 77 10.12 -14.48 2.99
CA ASP A 77 10.86 -13.72 1.96
C ASP A 77 9.90 -12.97 1.01
N ALA A 78 10.31 -11.73 0.67
CA ALA A 78 9.77 -10.80 -0.34
C ALA A 78 8.54 -9.90 -0.01
N GLN A 79 8.87 -8.60 0.17
CA GLN A 79 8.05 -7.38 0.09
C GLN A 79 7.18 -7.39 -1.19
N ILE A 80 5.93 -6.86 -1.24
CA ILE A 80 5.54 -5.44 -1.35
C ILE A 80 4.05 -5.33 -0.93
N ILE A 81 3.70 -4.54 0.08
CA ILE A 81 2.30 -4.12 0.28
C ILE A 81 2.08 -2.89 -0.60
N GLN A 82 1.47 -3.07 -1.78
CA GLN A 82 1.11 -1.93 -2.60
C GLN A 82 0.06 -1.09 -1.85
N GLY A 83 0.36 0.17 -1.63
CA GLY A 83 -0.55 1.12 -1.05
C GLY A 83 0.11 2.44 -0.68
N LEU A 84 -0.72 3.33 -0.15
CA LEU A 84 -0.30 4.54 0.54
C LEU A 84 -0.48 4.33 2.04
N ARG A 85 0.63 4.32 2.79
CA ARG A 85 0.63 4.35 4.25
C ARG A 85 0.89 5.75 4.74
N LEU A 86 0.02 6.23 5.62
CA LEU A 86 0.14 7.51 6.32
C LEU A 86 0.40 7.23 7.80
N GLU A 87 1.55 7.66 8.29
CA GLU A 87 1.91 7.65 9.70
C GLU A 87 1.73 9.07 10.23
N LEU A 88 0.59 9.34 10.86
CA LEU A 88 0.19 10.66 11.33
C LEU A 88 0.82 10.94 12.70
N SER A 89 1.23 12.19 12.93
CA SER A 89 1.71 12.56 14.26
C SER A 89 0.64 12.36 15.34
N GLY A 90 1.08 11.83 16.49
CA GLY A 90 0.17 11.35 17.53
C GLY A 90 -0.11 9.85 17.47
N GLY A 91 0.46 9.13 16.50
CA GLY A 91 0.43 7.67 16.43
C GLY A 91 -0.79 7.08 15.73
N ALA A 92 -1.60 7.92 15.06
CA ALA A 92 -2.65 7.44 14.18
C ALA A 92 -2.05 6.97 12.85
N GLU A 93 -2.58 5.89 12.29
CA GLU A 93 -2.16 5.38 10.99
C GLU A 93 -3.36 5.21 10.07
N LYS A 94 -3.15 5.47 8.78
CA LYS A 94 -4.12 5.20 7.71
C LYS A 94 -3.41 4.49 6.57
N PHE A 95 -4.00 3.40 6.10
CA PHE A 95 -3.51 2.68 4.95
C PHE A 95 -4.57 2.66 3.84
N ILE A 96 -4.14 2.92 2.60
CA ILE A 96 -4.99 2.91 1.40
C ILE A 96 -4.39 1.90 0.41
N PRO A 97 -5.02 0.73 0.20
CA PRO A 97 -4.41 -0.39 -0.54
C PRO A 97 -4.48 -0.26 -2.07
N ASP A 98 -5.43 0.50 -2.62
CA ASP A 98 -5.57 0.67 -4.08
C ASP A 98 -4.63 1.79 -4.53
N ILE A 99 -3.46 1.40 -5.04
CA ILE A 99 -2.48 2.28 -5.65
C ILE A 99 -2.00 1.69 -6.97
N THR A 100 -1.77 2.55 -7.96
CA THR A 100 -1.10 2.21 -9.20
C THR A 100 -0.01 3.23 -9.48
N ALA A 101 1.12 2.81 -10.05
CA ALA A 101 2.20 3.73 -10.42
C ALA A 101 2.57 3.59 -11.90
N THR A 102 2.93 4.73 -12.51
CA THR A 102 3.49 4.81 -13.86
C THR A 102 4.76 5.65 -13.84
N PHE A 103 5.66 5.36 -14.78
CA PHE A 103 6.92 6.09 -14.94
C PHE A 103 7.02 6.68 -16.36
N ASP A 104 7.39 7.96 -16.45
CA ASP A 104 7.66 8.65 -17.72
C ASP A 104 9.06 9.28 -17.67
N ALA A 105 9.96 8.75 -18.51
CA ALA A 105 11.30 9.30 -18.67
C ALA A 105 11.27 10.42 -19.71
N ASN A 106 11.42 11.67 -19.27
CA ASN A 106 11.47 12.81 -20.17
C ASN A 106 12.84 13.52 -20.11
N PRO A 107 13.72 13.28 -21.11
CA PRO A 107 15.07 13.85 -21.13
C PRO A 107 15.11 15.38 -21.19
N GLY A 108 13.98 16.06 -21.42
CA GLY A 108 13.89 17.53 -21.42
C GLY A 108 13.34 18.16 -20.13
N THR A 109 12.61 17.40 -19.30
CA THR A 109 11.87 17.95 -18.14
C THR A 109 12.09 17.20 -16.83
N GLY A 110 12.72 16.03 -16.86
CA GLY A 110 12.93 15.19 -15.67
C GLY A 110 12.25 13.83 -15.78
N ASN A 111 12.55 12.97 -14.82
CA ASN A 111 11.91 11.66 -14.67
C ASN A 111 10.69 11.78 -13.77
N LEU A 112 9.51 11.40 -14.26
CA LEU A 112 8.24 11.55 -13.55
C LEU A 112 7.70 10.20 -13.08
N TYR A 113 7.47 10.09 -11.79
CA TYR A 113 6.67 9.03 -11.19
C TYR A 113 5.29 9.57 -10.85
N HIS A 114 4.26 8.87 -11.30
CA HIS A 114 2.87 9.23 -11.05
C HIS A 114 2.17 8.07 -10.34
N PHE A 115 1.66 8.34 -9.15
CA PHE A 115 0.88 7.39 -8.36
C PHE A 115 -0.59 7.81 -8.33
N VAL A 116 -1.48 6.88 -8.63
CA VAL A 116 -2.93 7.05 -8.46
C VAL A 116 -3.36 6.18 -7.30
N VAL A 117 -3.93 6.80 -6.26
CA VAL A 117 -4.41 6.11 -5.04
C VAL A 117 -5.93 6.27 -4.96
N ARG A 118 -6.67 5.19 -4.72
CA ARG A 118 -8.14 5.23 -4.57
C ARG A 118 -8.53 4.83 -3.15
N ASP A 119 -9.03 5.78 -2.38
CA ASP A 119 -9.60 5.52 -1.04
C ASP A 119 -11.11 5.41 -1.17
N ILE A 120 -11.61 4.17 -1.22
CA ILE A 120 -13.03 3.85 -1.32
C ILE A 120 -13.60 3.76 0.10
N GLN A 121 -14.53 4.66 0.44
CA GLN A 121 -15.12 4.82 1.77
C GLN A 121 -16.62 4.49 1.74
N GLY A 122 -16.96 3.34 1.17
CA GLY A 122 -18.35 2.94 0.93
C GLY A 122 -18.91 3.58 -0.33
N VAL A 123 -19.91 4.45 -0.19
CA VAL A 123 -20.51 5.21 -1.32
C VAL A 123 -19.74 6.48 -1.65
N ASP A 124 -18.96 6.96 -0.68
CA ASP A 124 -18.04 8.08 -0.84
C ASP A 124 -16.64 7.54 -1.19
N GLY A 125 -15.79 8.41 -1.72
CA GLY A 125 -14.40 8.06 -1.95
C GLY A 125 -13.57 9.22 -2.50
N VAL A 126 -12.28 8.99 -2.60
CA VAL A 126 -11.36 9.99 -3.14
C VAL A 126 -10.29 9.30 -3.98
N ILE A 127 -10.02 9.88 -5.14
CA ILE A 127 -8.91 9.50 -6.00
C ILE A 127 -7.84 10.56 -5.79
N TYR A 128 -6.68 10.16 -5.30
CA TYR A 128 -5.51 11.00 -5.19
C TYR A 128 -4.57 10.71 -6.35
N GLU A 129 -3.99 11.76 -6.91
CA GLU A 129 -2.88 11.64 -7.86
C GLU A 129 -1.67 12.34 -7.26
N TYR A 130 -0.55 11.62 -7.17
CA TYR A 130 0.70 12.10 -6.62
C TYR A 130 1.78 12.05 -7.69
N TYR A 131 2.54 13.13 -7.80
CA TYR A 131 3.53 13.34 -8.84
C TYR A 131 4.88 13.60 -8.20
N PHE A 132 5.88 12.78 -8.50
CA PHE A 132 7.27 12.96 -8.09
C PHE A 132 8.13 13.16 -9.32
N LEU A 133 8.71 14.35 -9.46
CA LEU A 133 9.55 14.71 -10.58
C LEU A 133 10.99 14.86 -10.12
N ASP A 134 11.89 14.07 -10.67
CA ASP A 134 13.34 14.31 -10.56
C ASP A 134 13.77 15.29 -11.65
N TRP A 135 13.94 16.55 -11.28
CA TRP A 135 14.28 17.64 -12.20
C TRP A 135 15.66 17.52 -12.81
N ASN A 136 16.64 17.05 -12.04
CA ASN A 136 18.04 17.06 -12.46
C ASN A 136 18.51 15.69 -12.97
N GLN A 137 17.71 14.63 -12.78
CA GLN A 137 17.99 13.26 -13.23
C GLN A 137 19.35 12.75 -12.73
N ASN A 138 19.81 13.28 -11.60
CA ASN A 138 21.08 12.89 -11.01
C ASN A 138 20.82 11.79 -9.98
N PRO A 139 21.12 10.51 -10.30
CA PRO A 139 20.81 9.41 -9.39
C PRO A 139 21.61 9.47 -8.08
N ALA A 140 22.70 10.25 -8.02
CA ALA A 140 23.47 10.44 -6.79
C ALA A 140 22.95 11.59 -5.91
N ASP A 141 22.17 12.52 -6.47
CA ASP A 141 21.65 13.71 -5.78
C ASP A 141 20.40 14.22 -6.52
N PRO A 142 19.27 13.49 -6.44
CA PRO A 142 18.06 13.81 -7.20
C PRO A 142 17.40 15.09 -6.68
N LEU A 143 16.96 15.95 -7.59
CA LEU A 143 16.21 17.16 -7.23
C LEU A 143 14.72 16.90 -7.38
N TRP A 144 14.11 16.42 -6.30
CA TRP A 144 12.69 16.09 -6.29
C TRP A 144 11.78 17.31 -6.19
N ALA A 145 10.78 17.35 -7.06
CA ALA A 145 9.57 18.13 -6.88
C ALA A 145 8.38 17.20 -6.63
N PHE A 146 7.44 17.68 -5.81
CA PHE A 146 6.24 16.94 -5.47
C PHE A 146 5.00 17.79 -5.72
N ASN A 147 3.98 17.16 -6.28
CA ASN A 147 2.64 17.74 -6.39
C ASN A 147 1.60 16.66 -6.11
N PHE A 148 0.43 17.07 -5.65
CA PHE A 148 -0.71 16.18 -5.52
C PHE A 148 -2.00 16.87 -5.95
N THR A 149 -2.94 16.07 -6.43
CA THR A 149 -4.33 16.49 -6.66
C THR A 149 -5.26 15.45 -6.07
N ASN A 150 -6.52 15.83 -5.85
CA ASN A 150 -7.54 14.88 -5.46
C ASN A 150 -8.85 15.15 -6.21
N GLN A 151 -9.62 14.09 -6.39
CA GLN A 151 -10.99 14.13 -6.91
C GLN A 151 -11.91 13.46 -5.89
N LEU A 152 -12.91 14.20 -5.42
CA LEU A 152 -13.86 13.72 -4.43
C LEU A 152 -15.06 13.04 -5.10
N ILE A 153 -15.53 11.96 -4.49
CA ILE A 153 -16.75 11.23 -4.81
C ILE A 153 -17.63 11.32 -3.56
N GLY A 154 -18.72 12.08 -3.63
CA GLY A 154 -19.60 12.29 -2.48
C GLY A 154 -18.97 13.19 -1.41
N SER A 155 -18.98 12.77 -0.15
CA SER A 155 -18.45 13.51 1.01
C SER A 155 -17.44 12.70 1.83
N PRO A 156 -16.31 12.28 1.22
CA PRO A 156 -15.33 11.43 1.86
C PRO A 156 -14.51 12.16 2.93
N VAL A 157 -13.85 11.40 3.79
CA VAL A 157 -12.69 11.89 4.55
C VAL A 157 -11.49 11.96 3.61
N VAL A 158 -10.73 13.05 3.66
CA VAL A 158 -9.59 13.28 2.75
C VAL A 158 -8.34 13.60 3.56
N TYR A 159 -7.20 13.07 3.14
CA TYR A 159 -5.89 13.38 3.72
C TYR A 159 -5.05 14.19 2.73
N GLU A 160 -5.04 15.51 2.91
CA GLU A 160 -4.30 16.43 2.04
C GLU A 160 -2.88 16.64 2.57
N MET A 161 -1.88 16.51 1.70
CA MET A 161 -0.47 16.69 2.04
C MET A 161 0.00 18.09 1.66
N ASP A 162 0.70 18.80 2.54
CA ASP A 162 1.30 20.08 2.15
C ASP A 162 2.53 19.85 1.26
N SER A 163 2.41 20.22 -0.03
CA SER A 163 3.45 20.02 -1.04
C SER A 163 4.69 20.91 -0.87
N GLN A 164 4.64 21.91 0.01
CA GLN A 164 5.79 22.78 0.30
C GLN A 164 6.63 22.30 1.48
N THR A 165 6.16 21.27 2.20
CA THR A 165 6.81 20.78 3.42
C THR A 165 7.22 19.32 3.26
N GLY A 166 8.44 19.01 3.71
CA GLY A 166 8.91 17.65 3.84
C GLY A 166 10.17 17.34 3.04
N THR A 167 10.64 16.11 3.18
CA THR A 167 11.79 15.55 2.48
C THR A 167 11.34 14.31 1.74
N ILE A 168 11.64 14.27 0.43
CA ILE A 168 11.32 13.16 -0.46
C ILE A 168 12.54 12.24 -0.51
N GLU A 169 12.33 10.96 -0.22
CA GLU A 169 13.32 9.90 -0.34
C GLU A 169 12.76 8.84 -1.29
N ALA A 170 13.48 8.57 -2.37
CA ALA A 170 13.18 7.46 -3.27
C ALA A 170 13.93 6.23 -2.77
N ILE A 171 13.21 5.32 -2.10
CA ILE A 171 13.78 4.11 -1.50
C ILE A 171 14.05 3.07 -2.59
N GLU A 172 13.13 2.94 -3.54
CA GLU A 172 13.24 2.04 -4.70
C GLU A 172 12.70 2.75 -5.94
N GLN A 173 13.43 2.65 -7.06
CA GLN A 173 13.20 3.41 -8.29
C GLN A 173 13.18 2.50 -9.52
N GLY A 174 12.12 1.70 -9.65
CA GLY A 174 11.82 1.00 -10.89
C GLY A 174 11.62 1.98 -12.05
N THR A 175 12.00 1.58 -13.26
CA THR A 175 11.86 2.34 -14.49
C THR A 175 11.20 1.54 -15.62
N LEU A 176 11.01 0.24 -15.41
CA LEU A 176 10.34 -0.68 -16.35
C LEU A 176 9.04 -1.24 -15.75
N PRO A 177 8.03 -1.58 -16.58
CA PRO A 177 6.83 -2.25 -16.11
C PRO A 177 7.13 -3.53 -15.32
N GLY A 178 6.45 -3.72 -14.20
CA GLY A 178 6.67 -4.83 -13.27
C GLY A 178 7.75 -4.56 -12.22
N GLU A 179 8.53 -3.48 -12.34
CA GLU A 179 9.50 -3.09 -11.31
C GLU A 179 8.81 -2.39 -10.13
N GLN A 180 9.40 -2.57 -8.95
CA GLN A 180 8.92 -1.92 -7.73
C GLN A 180 9.29 -0.44 -7.73
N VAL A 181 8.41 0.35 -7.12
CA VAL A 181 8.70 1.73 -6.80
C VAL A 181 8.26 2.04 -5.37
N ILE A 182 9.15 2.65 -4.59
CA ILE A 182 8.89 3.07 -3.21
C ILE A 182 9.37 4.50 -3.01
N PHE A 183 8.43 5.38 -2.65
CA PHE A 183 8.71 6.76 -2.28
C PHE A 183 8.29 7.00 -0.84
N LYS A 184 9.08 7.78 -0.12
CA LYS A 184 8.79 8.19 1.25
C LYS A 184 8.87 9.70 1.37
N LEU A 185 7.82 10.30 1.91
CA LEU A 185 7.79 11.71 2.30
C LEU A 185 7.81 11.76 3.81
N THR A 186 8.81 12.44 4.35
CA THR A 186 8.93 12.67 5.80
C THR A 186 8.77 14.14 6.10
N ASN A 187 8.46 14.48 7.36
CA ASN A 187 8.27 15.85 7.81
C ASN A 187 7.19 16.61 7.02
N VAL A 188 6.18 15.90 6.51
CA VAL A 188 5.05 16.49 5.79
C VAL A 188 3.92 16.80 6.76
N THR A 189 3.22 17.90 6.53
CA THR A 189 1.95 18.15 7.23
C THR A 189 0.80 17.52 6.46
N ILE A 190 0.05 16.64 7.12
CA ILE A 190 -1.15 16.02 6.55
C ILE A 190 -2.37 16.63 7.23
N THR A 191 -3.34 17.13 6.45
CA THR A 191 -4.59 17.66 6.98
C THR A 191 -5.75 16.76 6.61
N GLU A 192 -6.47 16.30 7.62
CA GLU A 192 -7.72 15.56 7.45
C GLU A 192 -8.88 16.54 7.23
N LYS A 193 -9.67 16.28 6.19
CA LYS A 193 -10.91 17.00 5.87
C LYS A 193 -12.09 16.04 5.97
N PRO A 194 -13.28 16.51 6.43
CA PRO A 194 -13.63 17.90 6.74
C PRO A 194 -13.30 18.36 8.18
N SER A 195 -12.74 17.48 9.02
CA SER A 195 -12.45 17.76 10.44
C SER A 195 -11.44 18.91 10.64
N ASN A 196 -10.63 19.22 9.62
CA ASN A 196 -9.55 20.22 9.66
C ASN A 196 -8.50 19.92 10.74
N ILE A 197 -8.28 18.64 11.05
CA ILE A 197 -7.22 18.22 11.94
C ILE A 197 -5.92 18.15 11.14
N SER A 198 -4.90 18.87 11.58
CA SER A 198 -3.57 18.85 10.96
C SER A 198 -2.59 18.03 11.80
N TYR A 199 -1.89 17.13 11.12
CA TYR A 199 -0.88 16.24 11.64
C TYR A 199 0.50 16.69 11.10
N PRO A 200 1.21 17.58 11.80
CA PRO A 200 2.56 17.99 11.40
C PRO A 200 3.56 16.85 11.58
N ASN A 201 4.72 16.89 10.91
CA ASN A 201 5.76 15.85 11.04
C ASN A 201 5.27 14.42 10.75
N SER A 202 4.30 14.28 9.86
CA SER A 202 3.79 12.98 9.45
C SER A 202 4.70 12.36 8.38
N THR A 203 4.52 11.07 8.14
CA THR A 203 5.19 10.34 7.06
C THR A 203 4.16 9.74 6.12
N ALA A 204 4.42 9.85 4.81
CA ALA A 204 3.67 9.16 3.78
C ALA A 204 4.62 8.21 3.03
N THR A 205 4.26 6.93 2.97
CA THR A 205 5.02 5.92 2.23
C THR A 205 4.16 5.38 1.11
N PHE A 206 4.66 5.54 -0.11
CA PHE A 206 4.07 5.08 -1.35
C PHE A 206 4.80 3.81 -1.76
N THR A 207 4.05 2.77 -2.05
CA THR A 207 4.61 1.49 -2.45
C THR A 207 3.75 0.94 -3.57
N ALA A 208 4.33 0.70 -4.74
CA ALA A 208 3.59 0.22 -5.90
C ALA A 208 4.48 -0.60 -6.82
N VAL A 209 3.87 -1.21 -7.82
CA VAL A 209 4.55 -1.81 -8.98
C VAL A 209 4.20 -0.99 -10.22
N LEU A 210 5.19 -0.70 -11.06
CA LEU A 210 4.98 0.05 -12.29
C LEU A 210 4.11 -0.73 -13.29
N GLN A 211 3.13 -0.05 -13.87
CA GLN A 211 2.26 -0.56 -14.94
C GLN A 211 2.77 -0.19 -16.33
#